data_AF-A0A838K9Q7-F1
#
_entry.id   AF-A0A838K9Q7-F1
#
_cell.length_a   1.000
_cell.length_b   1.000
_cell.length_c   1.000
_cell.angle_alpha   90.00
_cell.angle_beta   90.00
_cell.angle_gamma   90.00
#
_symmetry.space_group_name_H-M   'P 1'
#
loop_
_entity.id
_entity.type
_entity.pdbx_description
1 polymer ?
#
loop_
_entity_poly.entity_id
_entity_poly.type
_entity_poly.pdbx_seq_one_letter_code
_entity_poly.pdbx_strand_id
1 'polypeptide(L)'
;MTRSPQRTRVQRLPDKQVEDRAVLDAVLDAGRVAHAGVVDGEGQPYVVPVAFARDGGAVLIHGSTASRLFRTLAAGAPTCLTVTLLEGLVLARSVFESSMHYRSAMVLGAAEPLDGDAKVRGLERITDHLMPGRWTDARQPSRKELAATLVLSLPIVEWSVKVSDGPPDDATEDLVLPVWAGVVPLHETFGAPVATAGLPAGIPVPGYVGRWAAR
;
A
#
# COMPACT_ATOMS: atom_id res chain seq x y z
N MET A 1 9.70 -4.99 21.27
CA MET A 1 10.77 -5.20 20.29
C MET A 1 11.16 -3.85 19.72
N THR A 2 12.42 -3.44 19.88
CA THR A 2 12.97 -2.17 19.43
C THR A 2 13.37 -2.26 17.94
N ARG A 3 13.06 -1.21 17.16
CA ARG A 3 13.41 -1.08 15.74
C ARG A 3 14.92 -1.29 15.54
N SER A 4 15.33 -2.17 14.62
CA SER A 4 16.73 -2.29 14.20
C SER A 4 17.02 -1.27 13.08
N PRO A 5 17.81 -0.20 13.35
CA PRO A 5 17.90 0.93 12.43
C PRO A 5 18.81 0.66 11.21
N GLN A 6 19.64 -0.39 11.20
CA GLN A 6 20.67 -0.54 10.17
C GLN A 6 20.11 -0.76 8.76
N ARG A 7 19.05 -1.56 8.62
CA ARG A 7 18.45 -1.88 7.30
C ARG A 7 17.36 -0.89 6.88
N THR A 8 16.82 -0.11 7.81
CA THR A 8 15.72 0.84 7.58
C THR A 8 16.17 2.31 7.57
N ARG A 9 17.48 2.58 7.73
CA ARG A 9 18.06 3.91 7.56
C ARG A 9 18.18 4.25 6.08
N VAL A 10 17.53 5.33 5.66
CA VAL A 10 17.64 5.87 4.31
C VAL A 10 19.03 6.49 4.15
N GLN A 11 19.71 6.18 3.05
CA GLN A 11 21.08 6.66 2.79
C GLN A 11 21.12 7.83 1.79
N ARG A 12 20.25 7.81 0.76
CA ARG A 12 20.13 8.92 -0.21
C ARG A 12 18.96 9.82 0.14
N LEU A 13 19.20 11.13 0.19
CA LEU A 13 18.25 12.14 0.66
C LEU A 13 17.67 11.74 2.03
N PRO A 14 18.53 11.56 3.05
CA PRO A 14 18.10 11.08 4.38
C PRO A 14 17.21 12.08 5.12
N ASP A 15 17.28 13.36 4.76
CA ASP A 15 16.38 14.44 5.19
C ASP A 15 14.91 14.15 4.86
N LYS A 16 14.65 13.38 3.80
CA LYS A 16 13.30 12.92 3.43
C LYS A 16 12.81 11.73 4.25
N GLN A 17 13.65 11.12 5.08
CA GLN A 17 13.23 10.05 5.99
C GLN A 17 12.43 10.65 7.14
N VAL A 18 11.27 10.08 7.43
CA VAL A 18 10.49 10.46 8.62
C VAL A 18 10.54 9.31 9.63
N GLU A 19 10.78 9.63 10.90
CA GLU A 19 10.85 8.63 11.98
C GLU A 19 9.55 8.50 12.79
N ASP A 20 8.58 9.38 12.53
CA ASP A 20 7.27 9.34 13.16
C ASP A 20 6.43 8.18 12.62
N ARG A 21 6.02 7.29 13.53
CA ARG A 21 5.15 6.15 13.24
C ARG A 21 3.77 6.59 12.71
N ALA A 22 3.27 7.75 13.13
CA ALA A 22 2.00 8.27 12.64
C ALA A 22 2.04 8.56 11.13
N VAL A 23 3.20 8.98 10.61
CA VAL A 23 3.39 9.21 9.17
C VAL A 23 3.42 7.90 8.39
N LEU A 24 4.07 6.86 8.91
CA LEU A 24 3.98 5.50 8.35
C LEU A 24 2.52 5.03 8.30
N ASP A 25 1.81 5.13 9.42
CA ASP A 25 0.42 4.68 9.53
C ASP A 25 -0.49 5.43 8.55
N ALA A 26 -0.29 6.74 8.37
CA ALA A 26 -1.03 7.54 7.40
C ALA A 26 -0.78 7.09 5.95
N VAL A 27 0.46 6.69 5.59
CA VAL A 27 0.76 6.15 4.26
C VAL A 27 0.07 4.81 4.04
N LEU A 28 0.12 3.92 5.03
CA LEU A 28 -0.53 2.61 4.97
C LEU A 28 -2.07 2.74 4.92
N ASP A 29 -2.65 3.70 5.63
CA ASP A 29 -4.10 3.93 5.64
C ASP A 29 -4.62 4.59 4.34
N ALA A 30 -3.76 5.35 3.66
CA ALA A 30 -4.09 5.97 2.38
C ALA A 30 -3.92 4.99 1.20
N GLY A 31 -2.91 4.11 1.25
CA GLY A 31 -2.61 3.17 0.17
C GLY A 31 -3.61 2.03 0.02
N ARG A 32 -3.91 1.64 -1.22
CA ARG A 32 -4.80 0.49 -1.54
C ARG A 32 -4.05 -0.76 -1.96
N VAL A 33 -2.90 -0.56 -2.58
CA VAL A 33 -2.04 -1.62 -3.11
C VAL A 33 -0.69 -1.55 -2.41
N ALA A 34 -0.25 -2.71 -1.95
CA ALA A 34 1.12 -2.93 -1.51
C ALA A 34 1.84 -3.86 -2.49
N HIS A 35 3.16 -3.81 -2.47
CA HIS A 35 4.03 -4.67 -3.25
C HIS A 35 4.84 -5.51 -2.28
N ALA A 36 4.54 -6.81 -2.20
CA ALA A 36 5.23 -7.75 -1.33
C ALA A 36 6.39 -8.42 -2.08
N GLY A 37 7.62 -8.13 -1.66
CA GLY A 37 8.81 -8.80 -2.14
C GLY A 37 8.94 -10.19 -1.51
N VAL A 38 9.20 -11.21 -2.31
CA VAL A 38 9.41 -12.59 -1.84
C VAL A 38 10.44 -13.27 -2.72
N VAL A 39 11.34 -14.04 -2.10
CA VAL A 39 12.30 -14.87 -2.82
C VAL A 39 11.83 -16.32 -2.71
N ASP A 40 11.73 -17.02 -3.83
CA ASP A 40 11.32 -18.42 -3.82
C ASP A 40 12.47 -19.36 -3.40
N GLY A 41 12.17 -20.67 -3.32
CA GLY A 41 13.15 -21.67 -2.89
C GLY A 41 14.35 -21.86 -3.84
N GLU A 42 14.28 -21.32 -5.06
CA GLU A 42 15.37 -21.34 -6.04
C GLU A 42 16.19 -20.03 -6.02
N GLY A 43 15.82 -19.07 -5.16
CA GLY A 43 16.49 -17.79 -5.04
C GLY A 43 15.98 -16.70 -5.99
N GLN A 44 14.90 -16.95 -6.76
CA GLN A 44 14.34 -15.96 -7.67
C GLN A 44 13.49 -14.92 -6.89
N PRO A 45 13.81 -13.62 -6.97
CA PRO A 45 12.97 -12.57 -6.39
C PRO A 45 11.70 -12.33 -7.22
N TYR A 46 10.59 -12.11 -6.53
CA TYR A 46 9.31 -11.67 -7.07
C TYR A 46 8.80 -10.48 -6.28
N VAL A 47 8.00 -9.65 -6.94
CA VAL A 47 7.25 -8.57 -6.31
C VAL A 47 5.79 -8.77 -6.65
N VAL A 48 4.98 -9.06 -5.64
CA VAL A 48 3.56 -9.39 -5.81
C VAL A 48 2.71 -8.17 -5.43
N PRO A 49 1.94 -7.58 -6.36
CA PRO A 49 0.96 -6.56 -6.01
C PRO A 49 -0.21 -7.21 -5.26
N VAL A 50 -0.57 -6.65 -4.11
CA VAL A 50 -1.60 -7.19 -3.22
C VAL A 50 -2.45 -6.06 -2.64
N ALA A 51 -3.75 -6.34 -2.47
CA ALA A 51 -4.56 -5.54 -1.56
C ALA A 51 -4.13 -5.84 -0.12
N PHE A 52 -4.16 -4.83 0.73
CA PHE A 52 -3.76 -4.94 2.12
C PHE A 52 -4.65 -4.09 3.02
N ALA A 53 -4.47 -4.22 4.33
CA ALA A 53 -4.94 -3.23 5.29
C ALA A 53 -3.97 -3.16 6.47
N ARG A 54 -3.87 -1.98 7.08
CA ARG A 54 -3.24 -1.86 8.39
C ARG A 54 -4.23 -2.23 9.49
N ASP A 55 -3.77 -3.02 10.44
CA ASP A 55 -4.50 -3.37 11.67
C ASP A 55 -3.60 -3.14 12.88
N GLY A 56 -3.71 -1.94 13.46
CA GLY A 56 -2.87 -1.49 14.57
C GLY A 56 -1.37 -1.62 14.29
N GLY A 57 -0.75 -2.63 14.90
CA GLY A 57 0.68 -2.92 14.80
C GLY A 57 1.09 -3.81 13.64
N ALA A 58 0.19 -4.19 12.73
CA ALA A 58 0.47 -5.11 11.62
C ALA A 58 -0.11 -4.65 10.27
N VAL A 59 0.46 -5.18 9.19
CA VAL A 59 -0.10 -5.12 7.84
C VAL A 59 -0.68 -6.48 7.48
N LEU A 60 -1.95 -6.52 7.09
CA LEU A 60 -2.67 -7.72 6.69
C LEU A 60 -2.73 -7.80 5.17
N ILE A 61 -2.42 -8.97 4.61
CA ILE A 61 -2.59 -9.29 3.19
C ILE A 61 -3.31 -10.63 3.04
N HIS A 62 -3.97 -10.86 1.92
CA HIS A 62 -4.61 -12.15 1.63
C HIS A 62 -4.30 -12.64 0.23
N GLY A 63 -4.41 -13.95 0.03
CA GLY A 63 -4.17 -14.59 -1.26
C GLY A 63 -4.72 -16.01 -1.30
N SER A 64 -4.52 -16.70 -2.43
CA SER A 64 -4.96 -18.09 -2.57
C SER A 64 -4.04 -19.05 -1.80
N THR A 65 -4.61 -20.08 -1.15
CA THR A 65 -3.84 -21.23 -0.63
C THR A 65 -3.09 -21.99 -1.72
N ALA A 66 -3.54 -21.89 -2.98
CA ALA A 66 -2.87 -22.48 -4.14
C ALA A 66 -1.68 -21.64 -4.64
N SER A 67 -1.50 -20.39 -4.20
CA SER A 67 -0.38 -19.56 -4.62
C SER A 67 0.94 -19.99 -3.97
N ARG A 68 1.92 -20.37 -4.80
CA ARG A 68 3.28 -20.71 -4.36
C ARG A 68 3.90 -19.57 -3.54
N LEU A 69 3.81 -18.34 -4.02
CA LEU A 69 4.43 -17.17 -3.39
C LEU A 69 3.79 -16.85 -2.03
N PHE A 70 2.46 -16.96 -1.91
CA PHE A 70 1.80 -16.79 -0.62
C PHE A 70 2.10 -17.92 0.37
N ARG A 71 2.27 -19.16 -0.11
CA ARG A 71 2.75 -20.25 0.75
C ARG A 71 4.18 -20.01 1.24
N THR A 72 5.06 -19.48 0.39
CA THR A 72 6.41 -19.09 0.79
C THR A 72 6.39 -18.00 1.86
N LEU A 73 5.57 -16.97 1.70
CA LEU A 73 5.37 -15.94 2.72
C LEU A 73 4.80 -16.52 4.03
N ALA A 74 3.78 -17.40 3.93
CA ALA A 74 3.16 -18.04 5.09
C ALA A 74 4.11 -18.99 5.85
N ALA A 75 5.14 -19.50 5.18
CA ALA A 75 6.21 -20.30 5.80
C ALA A 75 7.25 -19.43 6.53
N GLY A 76 7.05 -18.12 6.61
CA GLY A 76 7.93 -17.19 7.31
C GLY A 76 9.11 -16.68 6.48
N ALA A 77 9.03 -16.75 5.15
CA ALA A 77 10.06 -16.16 4.30
C ALA A 77 10.20 -14.65 4.57
N PRO A 78 11.43 -14.12 4.70
CA PRO A 78 11.65 -12.68 4.82
C PRO A 78 11.03 -11.92 3.64
N THR A 79 10.36 -10.82 3.95
CA THR A 79 9.67 -9.98 2.97
C THR A 79 9.96 -8.50 3.22
N CYS A 80 9.80 -7.72 2.15
CA CYS A 80 9.66 -6.27 2.19
C CYS A 80 8.31 -5.94 1.57
N LEU A 81 7.39 -5.38 2.36
CA LEU A 81 6.12 -4.88 1.87
C LEU A 81 6.24 -3.37 1.67
N THR A 82 6.04 -2.92 0.42
CA THR A 82 6.18 -1.51 0.03
C THR A 82 4.84 -0.93 -0.39
N VAL A 83 4.51 0.26 0.13
CA VAL A 83 3.39 1.09 -0.32
C VAL A 83 3.94 2.42 -0.81
N THR A 84 3.46 2.90 -1.95
CA THR A 84 3.86 4.19 -2.51
C THR A 84 2.62 4.95 -2.95
N LEU A 85 2.54 6.21 -2.53
CA LEU A 85 1.57 7.19 -2.97
C LEU A 85 2.32 8.18 -3.85
N LEU A 86 1.96 8.27 -5.13
CA LEU A 86 2.51 9.24 -6.07
C LEU A 86 1.60 10.45 -6.12
N GLU A 87 2.13 11.64 -5.86
CA GLU A 87 1.33 12.82 -5.56
C GLU A 87 1.67 14.02 -6.44
N GLY A 88 2.70 13.92 -7.26
CA GLY A 88 3.03 14.95 -8.21
C GLY A 88 4.31 14.69 -8.98
N LEU A 89 4.49 15.42 -10.06
CA LEU A 89 5.71 15.45 -10.86
C LEU A 89 6.41 16.78 -10.62
N VAL A 90 7.68 16.72 -10.24
CA VAL A 90 8.51 17.91 -10.00
C VAL A 90 9.29 18.19 -11.29
N LEU A 91 8.99 19.31 -11.93
CA LEU A 91 9.65 19.77 -13.13
C LEU A 91 10.60 20.89 -12.72
N ALA A 92 11.87 20.55 -12.57
CA ALA A 92 12.93 21.53 -12.36
C ALA A 92 13.36 22.14 -13.71
N ARG A 93 14.19 23.18 -13.68
CA ARG A 93 14.77 23.76 -14.90
C ARG A 93 15.80 22.84 -15.53
N SER A 94 16.43 21.97 -14.74
CA SER A 94 17.26 20.87 -15.22
C SER A 94 16.52 19.52 -15.13
N VAL A 95 16.79 18.63 -16.07
CA VAL A 95 16.26 17.25 -16.00
C VAL A 95 16.84 16.49 -14.80
N PHE A 96 18.05 16.86 -14.36
CA PHE A 96 18.72 16.22 -13.22
C PHE A 96 17.99 16.48 -11.90
N GLU A 97 17.52 17.72 -11.67
CA GLU A 97 16.77 18.09 -10.46
C GLU A 97 15.27 17.80 -10.56
N SER A 98 14.80 17.35 -11.72
CA SER A 98 13.41 16.91 -11.90
C SER A 98 13.16 15.59 -11.15
N SER A 99 11.96 15.45 -10.59
CA SER A 99 11.64 14.35 -9.69
C SER A 99 10.13 14.12 -9.54
N MET A 100 9.70 13.59 -8.40
CA MET A 100 8.30 13.35 -8.05
C MET A 100 8.02 13.68 -6.58
N HIS A 101 6.79 14.10 -6.32
CA HIS A 101 6.22 14.10 -4.99
C HIS A 101 5.66 12.72 -4.65
N TYR A 102 6.04 12.19 -3.50
CA TYR A 102 5.58 10.89 -3.06
C TYR A 102 5.68 10.72 -1.55
N ARG A 103 4.88 9.79 -1.04
CA ARG A 103 5.07 9.17 0.27
C ARG A 103 5.22 7.67 0.09
N SER A 104 6.28 7.09 0.65
CA SER A 104 6.54 5.66 0.53
C SER A 104 6.86 5.04 1.89
N ALA A 105 6.26 3.89 2.15
CA ALA A 105 6.43 3.09 3.36
C ALA A 105 6.99 1.72 2.99
N MET A 106 8.03 1.27 3.70
CA MET A 106 8.54 -0.09 3.62
C MET A 106 8.45 -0.75 4.99
N VAL A 107 7.88 -1.96 5.04
CA VAL A 107 7.84 -2.81 6.24
C VAL A 107 8.62 -4.09 5.96
N LEU A 108 9.66 -4.34 6.75
CA LEU A 108 10.49 -5.53 6.66
C LEU A 108 10.08 -6.51 7.77
N GLY A 109 10.10 -7.80 7.45
CA GLY A 109 9.83 -8.82 8.46
C GLY A 109 9.53 -10.18 7.84
N ALA A 110 8.86 -11.02 8.61
CA ALA A 110 8.26 -12.26 8.15
C ALA A 110 6.77 -12.22 8.49
N ALA A 111 5.93 -12.69 7.57
CA ALA A 111 4.49 -12.71 7.79
C ALA A 111 4.06 -14.04 8.43
N GLU A 112 3.00 -13.99 9.23
CA GLU A 112 2.45 -15.14 9.94
C GLU A 112 1.02 -15.40 9.48
N PRO A 113 0.61 -16.67 9.27
CA PRO A 113 -0.76 -16.99 8.88
C PRO A 113 -1.74 -16.73 10.02
N LEU A 114 -2.92 -16.22 9.67
CA LEU A 114 -4.07 -16.10 10.57
C LEU A 114 -5.07 -17.22 10.32
N ASP A 115 -5.62 -17.75 11.43
CA ASP A 115 -6.61 -18.83 11.42
C ASP A 115 -7.87 -18.46 12.22
N GLY A 116 -8.91 -19.29 12.11
CA GLY A 116 -10.17 -19.15 12.86
C GLY A 116 -10.79 -17.76 12.74
N ASP A 117 -11.18 -17.19 13.87
CA ASP A 117 -11.81 -15.86 13.90
C ASP A 117 -10.85 -14.73 13.51
N ALA A 118 -9.55 -14.88 13.75
CA ALA A 118 -8.56 -13.87 13.36
C ALA A 118 -8.47 -13.74 11.84
N LYS A 119 -8.57 -14.86 11.13
CA LYS A 119 -8.65 -14.88 9.66
C LYS A 119 -9.87 -14.13 9.13
N VAL A 120 -11.03 -14.35 9.73
CA VAL A 120 -12.28 -13.68 9.32
C VAL A 120 -12.19 -12.18 9.56
N ARG A 121 -11.73 -11.75 10.75
CA ARG A 121 -11.49 -10.32 11.05
C ARG A 121 -10.45 -9.70 10.13
N GLY A 122 -9.41 -10.44 9.75
CA GLY A 122 -8.42 -9.95 8.80
C GLY A 122 -9.02 -9.72 7.40
N LEU A 123 -9.89 -10.60 6.92
CA LEU A 123 -10.62 -10.42 5.66
C LEU A 123 -11.60 -9.25 5.72
N GLU A 124 -12.32 -9.10 6.83
CA GLU A 124 -13.16 -7.93 7.09
C GLU A 124 -12.34 -6.65 6.99
N ARG A 125 -11.21 -6.59 7.72
CA ARG A 125 -10.35 -5.41 7.75
C ARG A 125 -9.79 -5.05 6.37
N ILE A 126 -9.35 -6.03 5.59
CA ILE A 126 -8.87 -5.83 4.22
C ILE A 126 -10.02 -5.33 3.32
N THR A 127 -11.20 -5.94 3.45
CA THR A 127 -12.38 -5.58 2.65
C THR A 127 -12.82 -4.15 2.94
N ASP A 128 -12.95 -3.77 4.21
CA ASP A 128 -13.40 -2.42 4.59
C ASP A 128 -12.35 -1.34 4.35
N HIS A 129 -11.07 -1.67 4.40
CA HIS A 129 -10.02 -0.75 3.98
C HIS A 129 -10.12 -0.43 2.48
N LEU A 130 -10.29 -1.46 1.65
CA LEU A 130 -10.37 -1.28 0.20
C LEU A 130 -11.73 -0.70 -0.23
N MET A 131 -12.81 -1.17 0.39
CA MET A 131 -14.19 -0.91 0.00
C MET A 131 -15.04 -0.64 1.26
N PRO A 132 -14.91 0.54 1.89
CA PRO A 132 -15.59 0.86 3.15
C PRO A 132 -17.10 0.61 3.09
N GLY A 133 -17.60 -0.23 4.00
CA GLY A 133 -19.01 -0.61 4.12
C GLY A 133 -19.42 -1.83 3.30
N ARG A 134 -18.52 -2.35 2.44
CA ARG A 134 -18.82 -3.51 1.60
C ARG A 134 -18.96 -4.80 2.39
N TRP A 135 -18.19 -4.97 3.46
CA TRP A 135 -18.25 -6.18 4.27
C TRP A 135 -19.64 -6.37 4.88
N THR A 136 -20.24 -5.30 5.43
CA THR A 136 -21.58 -5.35 6.02
C THR A 136 -22.70 -5.56 5.00
N ASP A 137 -22.56 -5.01 3.79
CA ASP A 137 -23.57 -5.08 2.73
C ASP A 137 -23.60 -6.43 2.00
N ALA A 138 -22.43 -7.04 1.77
CA ALA A 138 -22.30 -8.28 1.01
C ALA A 138 -22.49 -9.55 1.87
N ARG A 139 -22.82 -10.67 1.22
CA ARG A 139 -22.85 -11.99 1.87
C ARG A 139 -21.46 -12.34 2.39
N GLN A 140 -21.41 -12.78 3.65
CA GLN A 140 -20.18 -13.22 4.31
C GLN A 140 -19.53 -14.45 3.65
N PRO A 141 -18.19 -14.60 3.72
CA PRO A 141 -17.48 -15.73 3.14
C PRO A 141 -18.01 -17.08 3.65
N SER A 142 -18.21 -18.02 2.72
CA SER A 142 -18.55 -19.40 3.03
C SER A 142 -17.33 -20.17 3.56
N ARG A 143 -17.56 -21.33 4.17
CA ARG A 143 -16.49 -22.23 4.62
C ARG A 143 -15.53 -22.62 3.49
N LYS A 144 -16.05 -22.82 2.27
CA LYS A 144 -15.22 -23.17 1.09
C LYS A 144 -14.33 -22.00 0.67
N GLU A 145 -14.88 -20.79 0.65
CA GLU A 145 -14.13 -19.58 0.33
C GLU A 145 -13.04 -19.34 1.38
N LEU A 146 -13.36 -19.45 2.67
CA LEU A 146 -12.37 -19.35 3.76
C LEU A 146 -11.26 -20.40 3.64
N ALA A 147 -11.58 -21.65 3.29
CA ALA A 147 -10.58 -22.70 3.11
C ALA A 147 -9.64 -22.46 1.91
N ALA A 148 -10.08 -21.70 0.89
CA ALA A 148 -9.29 -21.39 -0.29
C ALA A 148 -8.40 -20.14 -0.13
N THR A 149 -8.52 -19.42 0.99
CA THR A 149 -7.84 -18.14 1.23
C THR A 149 -6.79 -18.27 2.33
N LEU A 150 -5.59 -17.72 2.11
CA LEU A 150 -4.62 -17.40 3.16
C LEU A 150 -4.79 -15.95 3.56
N VAL A 151 -4.69 -15.66 4.85
CA VAL A 151 -4.56 -14.30 5.38
C VAL A 151 -3.28 -14.27 6.19
N LEU A 152 -2.41 -13.32 5.89
CA LEU A 152 -1.10 -13.18 6.49
C LEU A 152 -1.02 -11.85 7.23
N SER A 153 -0.43 -11.86 8.41
CA SER A 153 -0.14 -10.69 9.23
C SER A 153 1.36 -10.43 9.23
N LEU A 154 1.79 -9.26 8.79
CA LEU A 154 3.17 -8.80 8.86
C LEU A 154 3.32 -7.76 9.99
N PRO A 155 4.02 -8.09 11.09
CA PRO A 155 4.25 -7.15 12.18
C PRO A 155 5.04 -5.91 11.74
N ILE A 156 4.59 -4.72 12.13
CA ILE A 156 5.26 -3.44 11.86
C ILE A 156 6.29 -3.19 12.96
N VAL A 157 7.40 -3.92 12.90
CA VAL A 157 8.52 -3.82 13.85
C VAL A 157 9.71 -3.11 13.22
N GLU A 158 10.04 -3.46 11.97
CA GLU A 158 11.13 -2.90 11.20
C GLU A 158 10.56 -2.19 9.97
N TRP A 159 10.65 -0.86 9.94
CA TRP A 159 10.04 -0.06 8.88
C TRP A 159 10.83 1.22 8.59
N SER A 160 10.60 1.76 7.39
CA SER A 160 11.03 3.10 7.00
C SER A 160 9.90 3.80 6.26
N VAL A 161 9.85 5.12 6.36
CA VAL A 161 8.98 5.97 5.56
C VAL A 161 9.82 7.11 4.98
N LYS A 162 9.53 7.46 3.73
CA LYS A 162 10.20 8.55 3.00
C LYS A 162 9.15 9.44 2.36
N VAL A 163 9.27 10.74 2.57
CA VAL A 163 8.34 11.76 2.07
C VAL A 163 9.10 12.77 1.21
N SER A 164 8.57 13.05 0.03
CA SER A 164 9.10 14.05 -0.90
C SER A 164 7.95 14.94 -1.32
N ASP A 165 7.92 16.18 -0.87
CA ASP A 165 6.83 17.15 -1.10
C ASP A 165 7.34 18.60 -1.26
N GLY A 166 8.67 18.77 -1.36
CA GLY A 166 9.32 20.08 -1.54
C GLY A 166 9.33 20.60 -2.99
N PRO A 167 9.59 21.89 -3.19
CA PRO A 167 9.72 22.48 -4.54
C PRO A 167 10.92 21.91 -5.32
N PRO A 168 11.02 22.17 -6.64
CA PRO A 168 12.26 21.94 -7.38
C PRO A 168 13.46 22.64 -6.71
N ASP A 169 14.60 21.94 -6.61
CA ASP A 169 15.84 22.46 -6.02
C ASP A 169 16.84 22.81 -7.14
N ASP A 170 16.50 23.85 -7.91
CA ASP A 170 17.32 24.28 -9.04
C ASP A 170 18.68 24.85 -8.59
N ALA A 171 19.75 24.49 -9.32
CA ALA A 171 21.05 25.12 -9.16
C ALA A 171 20.97 26.63 -9.47
N THR A 172 21.81 27.42 -8.81
CA THR A 172 21.75 28.90 -8.93
C THR A 172 21.96 29.37 -10.37
N GLU A 173 22.85 28.70 -11.11
CA GLU A 173 23.13 28.95 -12.52
C GLU A 173 21.92 28.65 -13.44
N ASP A 174 21.02 27.75 -13.04
CA ASP A 174 19.88 27.36 -13.85
C ASP A 174 18.70 28.33 -13.69
N LEU A 175 18.68 29.17 -12.65
CA LEU A 175 17.57 30.09 -12.36
C LEU A 175 17.31 31.10 -13.49
N VAL A 176 18.31 31.38 -14.33
CA VAL A 176 18.19 32.29 -15.49
C VAL A 176 17.63 31.61 -16.74
N LEU A 177 17.53 30.28 -16.76
CA LEU A 177 17.03 29.54 -17.92
C LEU A 177 15.56 29.91 -18.18
N PRO A 178 15.19 30.19 -19.44
CA PRO A 178 13.82 30.54 -19.80
C PRO A 178 12.93 29.28 -19.93
N VAL A 179 12.94 28.44 -18.90
CA VAL A 179 12.17 27.19 -18.80
C VAL A 179 11.23 27.28 -17.61
N TRP A 180 10.00 26.80 -17.76
CA TRP A 180 9.05 26.73 -16.65
C TRP A 180 9.48 25.65 -15.66
N ALA A 181 9.41 25.97 -14.36
CA ALA A 181 9.66 25.02 -13.29
C ALA A 181 8.54 25.09 -12.24
N GLY A 182 8.22 23.93 -11.67
CA GLY A 182 7.12 23.80 -10.71
C GLY A 182 6.76 22.34 -10.46
N VAL A 183 5.57 22.14 -9.90
CA VAL A 183 5.03 20.81 -9.60
C VAL A 183 3.70 20.66 -10.32
N VAL A 184 3.49 19.49 -10.94
CA VAL A 184 2.18 19.06 -11.45
C VAL A 184 1.60 18.06 -10.45
N PRO A 185 0.63 18.44 -9.61
CA PRO A 185 0.03 17.53 -8.63
C PRO A 185 -0.71 16.36 -9.29
N LEU A 186 -0.71 15.22 -8.63
CA LEU A 186 -1.45 14.01 -9.00
C LEU A 186 -2.42 13.66 -7.86
N HIS A 187 -3.67 13.40 -8.23
CA HIS A 187 -4.73 13.06 -7.29
C HIS A 187 -5.40 11.75 -7.72
N GLU A 188 -5.63 10.84 -6.77
CA GLU A 188 -6.40 9.61 -6.99
C GLU A 188 -7.86 9.85 -6.60
N THR A 189 -8.78 9.64 -7.55
CA THR A 189 -10.21 9.83 -7.31
C THR A 189 -11.02 8.64 -7.80
N PHE A 190 -12.08 8.28 -7.09
CA PHE A 190 -13.05 7.32 -7.61
C PHE A 190 -13.84 7.91 -8.77
N GLY A 191 -13.96 7.13 -9.86
CA GLY A 191 -14.86 7.46 -10.95
C GLY A 191 -16.33 7.16 -10.62
N ALA A 192 -17.23 7.49 -11.55
CA ALA A 192 -18.65 7.15 -11.45
C ALA A 192 -18.84 5.61 -11.41
N PRO A 193 -19.63 5.06 -10.48
CA PRO A 193 -19.89 3.62 -10.42
C PRO A 193 -20.57 3.11 -11.71
N VAL A 194 -20.04 2.02 -12.25
CA VAL A 194 -20.58 1.37 -13.46
C VAL A 194 -21.25 0.06 -13.06
N ALA A 195 -22.54 -0.08 -13.38
CA ALA A 195 -23.29 -1.30 -13.12
C ALA A 195 -22.87 -2.45 -14.05
N THR A 196 -22.91 -3.68 -13.55
CA THR A 196 -22.69 -4.88 -14.38
C THR A 196 -23.90 -5.17 -15.26
N ALA A 197 -23.67 -5.75 -16.45
CA ALA A 197 -24.69 -5.99 -17.48
C ALA A 197 -25.84 -6.95 -17.07
N GLY A 198 -25.71 -7.66 -15.95
CA GLY A 198 -26.72 -8.57 -15.41
C GLY A 198 -27.33 -8.12 -14.09
N LEU A 199 -27.13 -6.87 -13.66
CA LEU A 199 -27.71 -6.37 -12.42
C LEU A 199 -29.25 -6.31 -12.57
N PRO A 200 -30.02 -7.00 -11.70
CA PRO A 200 -31.48 -6.89 -11.74
C PRO A 200 -31.96 -5.45 -11.71
N ALA A 201 -33.02 -5.16 -12.48
CA ALA A 201 -33.60 -3.83 -12.56
C ALA A 201 -34.02 -3.33 -11.17
N GLY A 202 -33.83 -2.04 -10.92
CA GLY A 202 -34.24 -1.39 -9.67
C GLY A 202 -33.27 -1.53 -8.50
N ILE A 203 -32.11 -2.18 -8.67
CA ILE A 203 -31.05 -2.17 -7.65
C ILE A 203 -30.19 -0.90 -7.83
N PRO A 204 -30.27 0.08 -6.91
CA PRO A 204 -29.48 1.29 -7.01
C PRO A 204 -28.03 1.07 -6.57
N VAL A 205 -27.15 2.02 -6.91
CA VAL A 205 -25.82 2.11 -6.27
C VAL A 205 -26.02 2.27 -4.76
N PRO A 206 -25.39 1.43 -3.92
CA PRO A 206 -25.53 1.57 -2.48
C PRO A 206 -25.05 2.94 -2.00
N GLY A 207 -25.77 3.54 -1.03
CA GLY A 207 -25.43 4.87 -0.53
C GLY A 207 -24.02 4.97 0.05
N TYR A 208 -23.44 3.89 0.57
CA TYR A 208 -22.06 3.88 1.05
C TYR A 208 -21.03 4.04 -0.08
N VAL A 209 -21.29 3.47 -1.27
CA VAL A 209 -20.44 3.64 -2.46
C VAL A 209 -20.52 5.07 -2.96
N GLY A 210 -21.73 5.66 -3.00
CA GLY A 210 -21.93 7.05 -3.41
C GLY A 210 -21.24 8.08 -2.50
N ARG A 211 -20.80 7.69 -1.30
CA ARG A 211 -20.05 8.53 -0.36
C ARG A 211 -18.54 8.32 -0.40
N TRP A 212 -18.03 7.42 -1.25
CA TRP A 212 -16.60 7.25 -1.40
C TRP A 212 -16.00 8.52 -2.03
N ALA A 213 -15.32 9.30 -1.19
CA ALA A 213 -14.67 10.53 -1.62
C ALA A 213 -13.33 10.23 -2.31
N ALA A 214 -12.90 11.18 -3.14
CA ALA A 214 -11.48 11.34 -3.47
C ALA A 214 -10.67 11.44 -2.16
N ARG A 215 -9.48 10.83 -2.13
CA ARG A 215 -8.56 10.89 -0.99
C ARG A 215 -7.29 11.63 -1.37
#